data_AF-A0A9X8G4G5-F1
#
_entry.id   AF-A0A9X8G4G5-F1
#
_cell.length_a   1.000
_cell.length_b   1.000
_cell.length_c   1.000
_cell.angle_alpha   90.00
_cell.angle_beta   90.00
_cell.angle_gamma   90.00
#
_symmetry.space_group_name_H-M   'P 1'
#
loop_
_entity.id
_entity.type
_entity.pdbx_description
1 polymer ?
#
loop_
_entity_poly.entity_id
_entity_poly.type
_entity_poly.pdbx_seq_one_letter_code
_entity_poly.pdbx_strand_id
1 'polypeptide(L)'
;MKYLRKLTAEKISSLMIFSLWLWGMFYIWLILMHNVEEKVGATLLSSPFIYSALSVSLLLFLLQEKAGVLKELALVTFVLVIIFLHLILIFNILLLRFPDIYDFSFYYECFLIIFLGVTPMYLLLRIL
;
A
#
# COMPACT_ATOMS: atom_id res chain seq x y z
N MET A 1 -16.15 -25.38 8.24
CA MET A 1 -16.39 -24.75 6.92
C MET A 1 -17.73 -24.00 6.85
N LYS A 2 -18.08 -23.18 7.86
CA LYS A 2 -19.28 -22.32 7.84
C LYS A 2 -18.98 -20.86 7.42
N TYR A 3 -17.70 -20.55 7.17
CA TYR A 3 -17.17 -19.20 6.98
C TYR A 3 -17.03 -18.75 5.51
N LEU A 4 -17.11 -19.68 4.54
CA LEU A 4 -17.22 -19.36 3.10
C LEU A 4 -18.66 -19.00 2.74
N ARG A 5 -19.27 -18.12 3.54
CA ARG A 5 -20.66 -17.71 3.39
C ARG A 5 -20.76 -16.70 2.24
N LYS A 6 -21.25 -17.18 1.09
CA LYS A 6 -21.66 -16.42 -0.12
C LYS A 6 -20.59 -15.43 -0.62
N LEU A 7 -19.63 -15.94 -1.39
CA LEU A 7 -18.76 -15.11 -2.22
C LEU A 7 -19.64 -14.48 -3.32
N THR A 8 -20.06 -13.23 -3.13
CA THR A 8 -20.88 -12.50 -4.11
C THR A 8 -20.00 -11.93 -5.21
N ALA A 9 -20.55 -11.72 -6.40
CA ALA A 9 -19.85 -11.06 -7.51
C ALA A 9 -19.27 -9.68 -7.09
N GLU A 10 -19.99 -8.94 -6.24
CA GLU A 10 -19.53 -7.66 -5.67
C GLU A 10 -18.29 -7.81 -4.79
N LYS A 11 -18.24 -8.87 -3.97
CA LYS A 11 -17.09 -9.13 -3.08
C LYS A 11 -15.86 -9.58 -3.89
N ILE A 12 -16.07 -10.37 -4.94
CA ILE A 12 -15.02 -10.75 -5.89
C ILE A 12 -14.48 -9.51 -6.62
N SER A 13 -15.37 -8.68 -7.17
CA SER A 13 -15.00 -7.43 -7.84
C SER A 13 -14.20 -6.51 -6.91
N SER A 14 -14.66 -6.36 -5.67
CA SER A 14 -13.98 -5.53 -4.67
C SER A 14 -12.59 -6.07 -4.33
N LEU A 15 -12.44 -7.39 -4.20
CA LEU A 15 -11.15 -8.03 -3.96
C LEU A 15 -10.21 -7.85 -5.15
N MET A 16 -10.72 -7.95 -6.39
CA MET A 16 -9.91 -7.72 -7.60
C MET A 16 -9.38 -6.29 -7.64
N ILE A 17 -10.24 -5.30 -7.36
CA ILE A 17 -9.85 -3.88 -7.29
C ILE A 17 -8.77 -3.69 -6.22
N PHE A 18 -9.00 -4.23 -5.01
CA PHE A 18 -8.03 -4.11 -3.93
C PHE A 18 -6.69 -4.80 -4.25
N SER A 19 -6.73 -5.98 -4.87
CA SER A 19 -5.53 -6.70 -5.31
C SER A 19 -4.76 -5.91 -6.36
N LEU A 20 -5.44 -5.42 -7.39
CA LEU A 20 -4.83 -4.61 -8.43
C LEU A 20 -4.23 -3.32 -7.86
N TRP A 21 -4.87 -2.71 -6.87
CA TRP A 21 -4.34 -1.56 -6.16
C TRP A 21 -3.04 -1.87 -5.41
N LEU A 22 -3.03 -2.94 -4.59
CA LEU A 22 -1.85 -3.37 -3.84
C LEU A 22 -0.66 -3.69 -4.75
N TRP A 23 -0.90 -4.53 -5.75
CA TRP A 23 0.15 -4.94 -6.69
C TRP A 23 0.58 -3.81 -7.61
N GLY A 24 -0.34 -2.95 -8.04
CA GLY A 24 -0.02 -1.78 -8.86
C GLY A 24 0.92 -0.82 -8.14
N MET A 25 0.65 -0.53 -6.87
CA MET A 25 1.54 0.29 -6.06
C MET A 25 2.91 -0.36 -5.85
N PHE A 26 2.95 -1.65 -5.52
CA PHE A 26 4.21 -2.38 -5.38
C PHE A 26 5.03 -2.40 -6.68
N TYR A 27 4.37 -2.54 -7.83
CA TYR A 27 5.03 -2.57 -9.14
C TYR A 27 5.55 -1.19 -9.58
N ILE A 28 4.83 -0.11 -9.27
CA ILE A 28 5.34 1.26 -9.48
C ILE A 28 6.65 1.46 -8.72
N TRP A 29 6.75 0.93 -7.49
CA TRP A 29 7.98 1.01 -6.72
C TRP A 29 9.12 0.23 -7.38
N LEU A 30 8.86 -0.98 -7.89
CA LEU A 30 9.86 -1.73 -8.65
C LEU A 30 10.40 -0.95 -9.86
N ILE A 31 9.52 -0.27 -10.60
CA ILE A 31 9.91 0.59 -11.73
C ILE A 31 10.79 1.74 -11.25
N LEU A 32 10.40 2.41 -10.16
CA LEU A 32 11.15 3.53 -9.59
C LEU A 32 12.55 3.07 -9.15
N MET A 33 12.64 1.99 -8.38
CA MET A 33 13.92 1.47 -7.90
C MET A 33 14.86 1.06 -9.04
N HIS A 34 14.31 0.51 -10.12
CA HIS A 34 15.09 0.19 -11.31
C HIS A 34 15.63 1.45 -12.00
N ASN A 35 14.85 2.54 -12.01
CA ASN A 35 15.24 3.81 -12.63
C ASN A 35 16.34 4.52 -11.84
N VAL A 36 16.29 4.52 -10.50
CA VAL A 36 17.36 5.08 -9.66
C VAL A 36 18.55 4.13 -9.45
N GLU A 37 18.61 3.02 -10.21
CA GLU A 37 19.68 2.01 -10.16
C GLU A 37 19.98 1.46 -8.75
N GLU A 38 19.01 1.59 -7.84
CA GLU A 38 19.17 1.13 -6.48
C GLU A 38 19.05 -0.39 -6.39
N LYS A 39 19.81 -0.99 -5.47
CA LYS A 39 19.77 -2.43 -5.23
C LYS A 39 18.46 -2.81 -4.55
N VAL A 40 17.46 -3.15 -5.36
CA VAL A 40 16.13 -3.61 -4.91
C VAL A 40 16.23 -4.60 -3.74
N GLY A 41 17.12 -5.60 -3.83
CA GLY A 41 17.29 -6.64 -2.81
C GLY A 41 17.85 -6.18 -1.45
N ALA A 42 18.30 -4.93 -1.34
CA ALA A 42 18.74 -4.34 -0.07
C ALA A 42 17.60 -3.57 0.65
N THR A 43 16.46 -3.39 0.00
CA THR A 43 15.32 -2.64 0.57
C THR A 43 14.42 -3.51 1.42
N LEU A 44 13.73 -2.90 2.38
CA LEU A 44 12.71 -3.58 3.18
C LEU A 44 11.55 -4.07 2.31
N LEU A 45 11.23 -3.34 1.23
CA LEU A 45 10.16 -3.70 0.30
C LEU A 45 10.41 -5.00 -0.48
N SER A 46 11.68 -5.36 -0.68
CA SER A 46 12.04 -6.66 -1.26
C SER A 46 11.98 -7.83 -0.27
N SER A 47 11.79 -7.57 1.02
CA SER A 47 11.83 -8.60 2.05
C SER A 47 10.60 -9.52 2.01
N PRO A 48 10.74 -10.78 2.49
CA PRO A 48 9.61 -11.71 2.63
C PRO A 48 8.45 -11.15 3.47
N PHE A 49 8.75 -10.22 4.40
CA PHE A 49 7.76 -9.59 5.25
C PHE A 49 6.68 -8.86 4.43
N ILE A 50 7.07 -8.20 3.33
CA ILE A 50 6.14 -7.41 2.52
C ILE A 50 5.23 -8.30 1.68
N TYR A 51 5.75 -9.39 1.12
CA TYR A 51 4.93 -10.42 0.47
C TYR A 51 3.95 -11.09 1.44
N SER A 52 4.36 -11.27 2.70
CA SER A 52 3.48 -11.77 3.76
C SER A 52 2.37 -10.76 4.08
N ALA A 53 2.70 -9.46 4.18
CA ALA A 53 1.74 -8.39 4.44
C ALA A 53 0.71 -8.25 3.32
N LEU A 54 1.14 -8.37 2.05
CA LEU A 54 0.25 -8.41 0.89
C LEU A 54 -0.73 -9.59 0.98
N SER A 55 -0.21 -10.79 1.22
CA SER A 55 -1.02 -12.02 1.32
C SER A 55 -2.02 -11.95 2.48
N VAL A 56 -1.57 -11.52 3.65
CA VAL A 56 -2.41 -11.35 4.84
C VAL A 56 -3.48 -10.27 4.60
N SER A 57 -3.13 -9.18 3.94
CA SER A 57 -4.10 -8.12 3.59
C SER A 57 -5.21 -8.63 2.68
N LEU A 58 -4.88 -9.44 1.65
CA LEU A 58 -5.89 -10.05 0.77
C LEU A 58 -6.80 -11.03 1.54
N LEU A 59 -6.23 -11.85 2.43
CA LEU A 59 -6.99 -12.77 3.27
C LEU A 59 -7.91 -12.02 4.24
N LEU A 60 -7.40 -11.01 4.95
CA LEU A 60 -8.20 -10.21 5.87
C LEU A 60 -9.27 -9.40 5.14
N PHE A 61 -9.01 -8.95 3.92
CA PHE A 61 -10.02 -8.31 3.08
C PHE A 61 -11.16 -9.26 2.72
N LEU A 62 -10.83 -10.52 2.36
CA LEU A 62 -11.84 -11.56 2.11
C LEU A 62 -12.72 -11.86 3.33
N LEU A 63 -12.17 -11.72 4.54
CA LEU A 63 -12.90 -11.94 5.79
C LEU A 63 -13.78 -10.74 6.20
N GLN A 64 -13.70 -9.60 5.53
CA GLN A 64 -14.54 -8.44 5.85
C GLN A 64 -16.02 -8.74 5.58
N GLU A 65 -16.85 -8.54 6.61
CA GLU A 65 -18.32 -8.63 6.49
C GLU A 65 -18.97 -7.24 6.37
N LYS A 66 -18.36 -6.21 6.97
CA LYS A 66 -18.85 -4.83 6.90
C LYS A 66 -18.61 -4.25 5.50
N ALA A 67 -19.65 -3.70 4.86
CA ALA A 67 -19.54 -2.99 3.58
C ALA A 67 -18.67 -1.73 3.70
N GLY A 68 -18.15 -1.22 2.57
CA GLY A 68 -17.44 0.07 2.54
C GLY A 68 -15.92 0.01 2.76
N VAL A 69 -15.33 -1.17 3.00
CA VAL A 69 -13.88 -1.30 3.25
C VAL A 69 -13.01 -0.67 2.15
N LEU A 70 -13.41 -0.80 0.88
CA LEU A 70 -12.70 -0.18 -0.23
C LEU A 70 -12.68 1.34 -0.15
N LYS A 71 -13.81 1.95 0.23
CA LYS A 71 -13.93 3.40 0.34
C LYS A 71 -13.05 3.92 1.47
N GLU A 72 -13.04 3.21 2.59
CA GLU A 72 -12.21 3.55 3.75
C GLU A 72 -10.72 3.42 3.41
N LEU A 73 -10.30 2.32 2.78
CA LEU A 73 -8.92 2.14 2.32
C LEU A 73 -8.51 3.16 1.26
N ALA A 74 -9.40 3.52 0.33
CA ALA A 74 -9.16 4.57 -0.66
C ALA A 74 -8.94 5.93 0.02
N LEU A 75 -9.75 6.26 1.04
CA LEU A 75 -9.58 7.49 1.83
C LEU A 75 -8.25 7.49 2.58
N VAL A 76 -7.90 6.40 3.26
CA VAL A 76 -6.61 6.26 3.95
C VAL A 76 -5.45 6.43 2.97
N THR A 77 -5.54 5.80 1.81
CA THR A 77 -4.51 5.92 0.77
C THR A 77 -4.37 7.36 0.29
N PHE A 78 -5.49 8.03 0.01
CA PHE A 78 -5.52 9.41 -0.45
C PHE A 78 -4.89 10.37 0.57
N VAL A 79 -5.27 10.25 1.85
CA VAL A 79 -4.69 11.05 2.93
C VAL A 79 -3.19 10.82 3.05
N LEU A 80 -2.76 9.56 2.99
CA LEU A 80 -1.35 9.21 3.09
C LEU A 80 -0.54 9.78 1.92
N VAL A 81 -1.05 9.69 0.68
CA VAL A 81 -0.42 10.30 -0.50
C VAL A 81 -0.25 11.81 -0.30
N ILE A 82 -1.28 12.51 0.19
CA ILE A 82 -1.19 13.96 0.46
C ILE A 82 -0.09 14.25 1.48
N ILE A 83 -0.01 13.50 2.58
CA ILE A 83 1.02 13.67 3.61
C ILE A 83 2.41 13.53 2.97
N PHE A 84 2.64 12.49 2.18
CA PHE A 84 3.94 12.25 1.54
C PHE A 84 4.32 13.34 0.53
N LEU A 85 3.37 13.86 -0.26
CA LEU A 85 3.61 15.00 -1.15
C LEU A 85 4.04 16.26 -0.37
N HIS A 86 3.41 16.51 0.78
CA HIS A 86 3.79 17.62 1.64
C HIS A 86 5.18 17.41 2.25
N LEU A 87 5.51 16.19 2.68
CA LEU A 87 6.84 15.88 3.21
C LEU A 87 7.93 16.10 2.15
N ILE A 88 7.74 15.59 0.92
CA ILE A 88 8.65 15.83 -0.20
C ILE A 88 8.91 17.33 -0.35
N LEU A 89 7.85 18.14 -0.40
CA LEU A 89 7.95 19.58 -0.58
C LEU A 89 8.65 20.28 0.60
N ILE A 90 8.25 19.99 1.84
CA ILE A 90 8.79 20.63 3.05
C ILE A 90 10.29 20.33 3.18
N PHE A 91 10.69 19.06 3.05
CA PHE A 91 12.09 18.70 3.20
C PHE A 91 12.96 19.25 2.07
N ASN A 92 12.46 19.28 0.82
CA ASN A 92 13.22 19.86 -0.29
C ASN A 92 13.37 21.39 -0.18
N ILE A 93 12.34 22.10 0.29
CA ILE A 93 12.45 23.54 0.62
C ILE A 93 13.47 23.77 1.74
N LEU A 94 13.45 22.95 2.79
CA LEU A 94 14.39 23.05 3.91
C LEU A 94 15.84 22.82 3.47
N LEU A 95 16.04 21.97 2.47
CA LEU A 95 17.34 21.68 1.85
C LEU A 95 17.70 22.67 0.72
N LEU A 96 16.85 23.65 0.43
CA LEU A 96 17.00 24.63 -0.67
C LEU A 96 17.27 23.96 -2.02
N ARG A 97 16.60 22.84 -2.31
CA ARG A 97 16.70 22.13 -3.59
C ARG A 97 15.32 21.85 -4.19
N PHE A 98 15.30 21.60 -5.50
CA PHE A 98 14.10 21.08 -6.15
C PHE A 98 14.02 19.56 -5.95
N PRO A 99 12.82 19.00 -5.71
CA PRO A 99 12.66 17.56 -5.58
C PRO A 99 12.98 16.87 -6.91
N ASP A 100 13.71 15.77 -6.83
CA ASP A 100 14.06 14.94 -7.98
C ASP A 100 13.51 13.51 -7.85
N ILE A 101 13.87 12.65 -8.82
CA ILE A 101 13.40 11.26 -8.85
C ILE A 101 13.85 10.44 -7.63
N TYR A 102 14.98 10.78 -7.01
CA TYR A 102 15.47 10.11 -5.81
C TYR A 102 14.60 10.45 -4.61
N ASP A 103 14.19 11.72 -4.47
CA ASP A 103 13.20 12.12 -3.48
C ASP A 103 11.90 11.32 -3.64
N PHE A 104 11.31 11.36 -4.84
CA PHE A 104 10.06 10.65 -5.09
C PHE A 104 10.17 9.15 -4.81
N SER A 105 11.27 8.51 -5.20
CA SER A 105 11.50 7.08 -4.97
C SER A 105 11.60 6.76 -3.46
N PHE A 106 12.38 7.55 -2.71
CA PHE A 106 12.56 7.37 -1.28
C PHE A 106 11.26 7.55 -0.49
N TYR A 107 10.54 8.64 -0.75
CA TYR A 107 9.26 8.91 -0.07
C TYR A 107 8.18 7.91 -0.48
N TYR A 108 8.19 7.43 -1.73
CA TYR A 108 7.28 6.38 -2.18
C TYR A 108 7.55 5.03 -1.49
N GLU A 109 8.82 4.67 -1.31
CA GLU A 109 9.19 3.49 -0.53
C GLU A 109 8.67 3.60 0.91
N CYS A 110 8.90 4.73 1.58
CA CYS A 110 8.39 4.98 2.92
C CYS A 110 6.85 4.90 2.98
N PHE A 111 6.16 5.46 1.98
CA PHE A 111 4.71 5.36 1.84
C PHE A 111 4.24 3.91 1.80
N LEU A 112 4.88 3.06 0.97
CA LEU A 112 4.50 1.65 0.86
C LEU A 112 4.75 0.86 2.13
N ILE A 113 5.88 1.11 2.81
CA ILE A 113 6.19 0.42 4.08
C ILE A 113 5.10 0.72 5.12
N ILE A 114 4.72 1.99 5.28
CA ILE A 114 3.66 2.39 6.22
C ILE A 114 2.33 1.81 5.76
N PHE A 115 1.98 1.96 4.49
CA PHE A 115 0.70 1.50 3.97
C PHE A 115 0.52 -0.01 4.13
N LEU A 116 1.53 -0.81 3.74
CA LEU A 116 1.49 -2.27 3.82
C LEU A 116 1.63 -2.78 5.26
N GLY A 117 2.28 -2.03 6.16
CA GLY A 117 2.29 -2.35 7.58
C GLY A 117 0.94 -2.09 8.26
N VAL A 118 0.30 -0.96 7.95
CA VAL A 118 -0.96 -0.54 8.58
C VAL A 118 -2.17 -1.26 8.02
N THR A 119 -2.22 -1.52 6.70
CA THR A 119 -3.37 -2.16 6.03
C THR A 119 -3.82 -3.48 6.67
N PRO A 120 -2.94 -4.48 6.93
CA PRO A 120 -3.37 -5.72 7.56
C PRO A 120 -3.83 -5.48 9.01
N MET A 121 -3.17 -4.59 9.77
CA MET A 121 -3.62 -4.24 11.14
C MET A 121 -4.99 -3.59 11.14
N TYR A 122 -5.22 -2.63 10.23
CA TYR A 122 -6.49 -1.95 10.07
C TYR A 122 -7.62 -2.94 9.69
N LEU A 123 -7.36 -3.82 8.71
CA LEU A 123 -8.33 -4.83 8.31
C LEU A 123 -8.65 -5.81 9.45
N LEU A 124 -7.66 -6.19 10.25
CA LEU A 124 -7.85 -7.02 11.44
C LEU A 124 -8.74 -6.31 12.49
N LEU A 125 -8.41 -5.06 12.83
CA LEU A 125 -9.18 -4.25 13.79
C LEU A 125 -10.63 -4.03 13.34
N ARG A 126 -10.86 -3.96 12.03
CA ARG A 126 -12.20 -3.79 11.46
C ARG A 126 -13.06 -5.06 11.58
N ILE A 127 -12.43 -6.23 11.60
CA ILE A 127 -13.10 -7.53 11.77
C ILE A 127 -13.48 -7.76 13.24
N LEU A 128 -12.58 -7.40 14.16
CA LEU A 128 -12.81 -7.42 15.61
C LEU A 128 -14.00 -6.51 15.99
#